data_AF-A0A7D8BDC4-F1
#
_entry.id   AF-A0A7D8BDC4-F1
#
_cell.length_a   1.000
_cell.length_b   1.000
_cell.length_c   1.000
_cell.angle_alpha   90.00
_cell.angle_beta   90.00
_cell.angle_gamma   90.00
#
_symmetry.space_group_name_H-M   'P 1'
#
loop_
_entity.id
_entity.type
_entity.pdbx_description
1 polymer ?
#
loop_
_entity_poly.entity_id
_entity_poly.type
_entity_poly.pdbx_seq_one_letter_code
_entity_poly.pdbx_strand_id
1 'polypeptide(L)'
;MTRRVWASMMSLVVLLALAMPVRVAHAQAAATVPVATKGTDAASTQAKPAAQDEEEKDDNDEYRMSPTVTKLGSLLGMKSEAASTAFTITNLVILLAGLGYLIMKNLPKSFKSRSATIQKQIVEARTATQDAKSRLSSVEARLAKLDGEIAAMRTQAEADGAREEQRLKSAIEDEKQRILAAAGQEIQSATLTARRELQQYAAELAVDQAARKLVVTPEADRYLVAGFAERLKAFGKGEN
;
A
#
# COMPACT_ATOMS: atom_id res chain seq x y z
N MET A 1 37.26 -20.37 55.84
CA MET A 1 35.96 -19.70 55.60
C MET A 1 36.09 -18.17 55.66
N THR A 2 37.15 -17.56 55.09
CA THR A 2 37.42 -16.11 55.24
C THR A 2 37.83 -15.40 53.95
N ARG A 3 37.93 -16.10 52.81
CA ARG A 3 38.25 -15.49 51.50
C ARG A 3 37.03 -15.20 50.61
N ARG A 4 35.82 -15.59 51.04
CA ARG A 4 34.57 -15.45 50.24
C ARG A 4 33.68 -14.27 50.66
N VAL A 5 33.96 -13.61 51.78
CA VAL A 5 33.13 -12.48 52.27
C VAL A 5 33.56 -11.15 51.64
N TRP A 6 34.84 -10.98 51.28
CA TRP A 6 35.33 -9.75 50.67
C TRP A 6 34.91 -9.55 49.20
N ALA A 7 34.64 -10.66 48.48
CA ALA A 7 34.13 -10.62 47.12
C ALA A 7 32.62 -10.28 47.02
N SER A 8 31.87 -10.35 48.14
CA SER A 8 30.44 -10.07 48.16
C SER A 8 30.10 -8.59 48.42
N MET A 9 31.00 -7.81 49.03
CA MET A 9 30.78 -6.36 49.26
C MET A 9 31.17 -5.50 48.04
N MET A 10 32.05 -5.98 47.17
CA MET A 10 32.41 -5.30 45.92
C MET A 10 31.51 -5.68 44.72
N SER A 11 30.45 -6.46 44.94
CA SER A 11 29.43 -6.74 43.92
C SER A 11 28.15 -5.92 44.13
N LEU A 12 27.97 -5.27 45.28
CA LEU A 12 26.74 -4.54 45.60
C LEU A 12 26.79 -3.04 45.21
N VAL A 13 27.99 -2.46 45.07
CA VAL A 13 28.15 -1.04 44.69
C VAL A 13 28.22 -0.85 43.16
N VAL A 14 28.60 -1.88 42.41
CA VAL A 14 28.66 -1.83 40.94
C VAL A 14 27.31 -2.18 40.29
N LEU A 15 26.39 -2.79 41.03
CA LEU A 15 25.05 -3.16 40.53
C LEU A 15 23.97 -2.08 40.74
N LEU A 16 24.30 -0.93 41.35
CA LEU A 16 23.37 0.19 41.54
C LEU A 16 23.64 1.40 40.62
N ALA A 17 24.51 1.26 39.62
CA ALA A 17 24.76 2.30 38.61
C ALA A 17 24.28 1.91 37.19
N LEU A 18 23.59 0.77 37.06
CA LEU A 18 23.13 0.24 35.77
C LEU A 18 21.62 -0.06 35.76
N ALA A 19 20.82 0.89 36.27
CA ALA A 19 19.37 0.85 36.15
C ALA A 19 18.80 2.27 36.04
N MET A 20 19.19 2.99 34.99
CA MET A 20 18.38 4.11 34.48
C MET A 20 18.27 4.03 32.96
N PRO A 21 17.04 4.09 32.40
CA PRO A 21 16.81 3.91 30.96
C PRO A 21 17.15 5.20 30.20
N VAL A 22 18.11 5.12 29.28
CA VAL A 22 18.30 6.15 28.25
C VAL A 22 17.15 6.01 27.25
N ARG A 23 16.13 6.85 27.38
CA ARG A 23 15.14 7.05 26.32
C ARG A 23 15.79 7.84 25.20
N VAL A 24 16.00 7.19 24.05
CA VAL A 24 16.29 7.87 22.79
C VAL A 24 14.96 8.32 22.19
N ALA A 25 14.58 9.57 22.46
CA ALA A 25 13.48 10.22 21.77
C ALA A 25 13.99 10.75 20.42
N HIS A 26 13.26 10.43 19.35
CA HIS A 26 13.47 10.94 18.00
C HIS A 26 13.34 12.47 18.00
N ALA A 27 14.23 13.14 17.26
CA ALA A 27 14.06 14.52 16.88
C ALA A 27 12.93 14.64 15.84
N GLN A 28 11.92 15.46 16.14
CA GLN A 28 11.11 16.10 15.12
C GLN A 28 10.93 17.58 15.47
N ALA A 29 11.04 18.38 14.42
CA ALA A 29 11.37 19.78 14.42
C ALA A 29 10.21 20.72 14.81
N ALA A 30 10.64 21.97 15.06
CA ALA A 30 9.90 23.24 14.95
C ALA A 30 9.07 23.71 16.16
N ALA A 31 9.61 24.72 16.88
CA ALA A 31 8.97 26.04 17.10
C ALA A 31 9.83 26.93 18.04
N THR A 32 10.52 27.88 17.41
CA THR A 32 10.83 29.28 17.78
C THR A 32 10.73 29.84 19.23
N VAL A 33 11.90 30.27 19.75
CA VAL A 33 12.32 31.60 20.36
C VAL A 33 11.73 32.05 21.73
N PRO A 34 12.47 32.75 22.64
CA PRO A 34 13.94 32.85 22.89
C PRO A 34 14.34 32.47 24.34
N VAL A 35 15.54 31.94 24.54
CA VAL A 35 16.21 31.98 25.85
C VAL A 35 17.40 32.92 25.74
N ALA A 36 17.31 34.02 26.48
CA ALA A 36 18.47 34.81 26.85
C ALA A 36 19.32 33.98 27.82
N THR A 37 20.50 33.56 27.39
CA THR A 37 21.58 33.20 28.29
C THR A 37 22.85 33.86 27.80
N LYS A 38 23.34 34.75 28.68
CA LYS A 38 24.68 35.33 28.71
C LYS A 38 25.71 34.38 28.10
N GLY A 39 26.39 34.88 27.08
CA GLY A 39 27.64 34.32 26.64
C GLY A 39 28.71 34.44 27.73
N THR A 40 29.60 33.47 27.75
CA THR A 40 31.00 33.73 28.09
C THR A 40 31.81 32.82 27.19
N ASP A 41 32.14 33.38 26.03
CA ASP A 41 33.07 32.79 25.08
C ASP A 41 34.49 32.84 25.63
N ALA A 42 35.21 31.78 25.30
CA ALA A 42 36.65 31.73 25.33
C ALA A 42 37.27 32.83 24.46
N ALA A 43 38.44 33.34 24.83
CA ALA A 43 39.68 33.13 24.07
C ALA A 43 40.82 34.06 24.53
N SER A 44 41.94 33.41 24.86
CA SER A 44 43.34 33.75 24.53
C SER A 44 43.89 35.18 24.69
N THR A 45 44.84 35.27 25.62
CA THR A 45 46.25 35.68 25.43
C THR A 45 46.57 37.05 24.84
N GLN A 46 47.17 37.93 25.66
CA GLN A 46 48.32 38.76 25.26
C GLN A 46 49.15 39.24 26.47
N ALA A 47 50.39 39.63 26.17
CA ALA A 47 51.59 39.56 27.00
C ALA A 47 51.81 40.71 28.02
N LYS A 48 52.59 40.36 29.08
CA LYS A 48 53.57 41.11 29.93
C LYS A 48 53.53 42.65 29.92
N PRO A 49 53.67 43.33 31.09
CA PRO A 49 54.96 43.32 31.79
C PRO A 49 54.87 43.47 33.34
N ALA A 50 55.73 42.78 34.09
CA ALA A 50 56.20 43.28 35.39
C ALA A 50 57.45 42.51 35.81
N ALA A 51 58.55 43.23 35.95
CA ALA A 51 59.63 42.82 36.81
C ALA A 51 59.27 43.30 38.22
N GLN A 52 59.33 42.40 39.19
CA GLN A 52 59.80 42.63 40.55
C GLN A 52 59.75 41.30 41.29
N ASP A 53 60.88 40.97 41.90
CA ASP A 53 61.04 39.92 42.91
C ASP A 53 59.87 39.96 43.91
N GLU A 54 59.38 38.80 44.37
CA GLU A 54 58.94 38.50 45.74
C GLU A 54 58.45 37.03 45.79
N GLU A 55 58.83 36.36 46.87
CA GLU A 55 58.67 34.93 47.11
C GLU A 55 57.21 34.57 47.40
N GLU A 56 56.50 33.94 46.45
CA GLU A 56 55.19 33.32 46.74
C GLU A 56 55.37 31.84 47.14
N LYS A 57 55.02 31.57 48.40
CA LYS A 57 54.91 30.26 49.02
C LYS A 57 53.81 29.44 48.35
N ASP A 58 54.14 28.22 47.96
CA ASP A 58 53.21 27.21 47.43
C ASP A 58 52.41 26.59 48.60
N ASP A 59 51.07 26.71 48.57
CA ASP A 59 50.14 26.14 49.55
C ASP A 59 50.26 24.60 49.69
N ASN A 60 51.03 23.93 48.84
CA ASN A 60 51.38 22.51 48.99
C ASN A 60 52.55 22.22 49.96
N ASP A 61 53.28 23.22 50.47
CA ASP A 61 54.39 23.01 51.40
C ASP A 61 53.90 22.61 52.81
N GLU A 62 52.66 22.96 53.17
CA GLU A 62 52.09 22.67 54.48
C GLU A 62 51.83 21.16 54.68
N TYR A 63 51.42 20.44 53.61
CA TYR A 63 51.21 18.98 53.68
C TYR A 63 52.52 18.17 53.61
N ARG A 64 53.63 18.81 53.19
CA ARG A 64 54.95 18.17 53.07
C ARG A 64 55.79 18.28 54.34
N MET A 65 55.40 19.17 55.27
CA MET A 65 56.07 19.42 56.55
C MET A 65 55.28 18.93 57.77
N SER A 66 54.56 17.81 57.64
CA SER A 66 54.00 17.12 58.81
C SER A 66 55.13 16.71 59.79
N PRO A 67 54.96 16.90 61.12
CA PRO A 67 55.97 16.53 62.13
C PRO A 67 56.31 15.03 62.18
N THR A 68 55.54 14.19 61.49
CA THR A 68 55.86 12.77 61.28
C THR A 68 56.72 12.51 60.04
N VAL A 69 56.63 13.37 59.02
CA VAL A 69 57.40 13.29 57.77
C VAL A 69 58.80 13.91 57.94
N THR A 70 58.93 15.00 58.69
CA THR A 70 60.24 15.60 59.02
C THR A 70 61.06 14.77 60.00
N LYS A 71 60.41 14.05 60.94
CA LYS A 71 61.08 13.10 61.85
C LYS A 71 61.52 11.80 61.16
N LEU A 72 60.82 11.36 60.11
CA LEU A 72 61.27 10.22 59.30
C LEU A 72 62.37 10.63 58.30
N GLY A 73 62.34 11.87 57.80
CA GLY A 73 63.32 12.41 56.86
C GLY A 73 64.67 12.76 57.49
N SER A 74 64.70 13.21 58.75
CA SER A 74 65.96 13.57 59.43
C SER A 74 66.74 12.39 60.01
N LEU A 75 66.11 11.21 60.10
CA LEU A 75 66.73 9.99 60.63
C LEU A 75 67.39 9.12 59.55
N LEU A 76 67.04 9.32 58.27
CA LEU A 76 67.52 8.53 57.14
C LEU A 76 68.21 9.45 56.14
N GLY A 77 69.43 9.88 56.46
CA GLY A 77 70.22 10.77 55.62
C GLY A 77 70.44 10.22 54.21
N MET A 78 69.58 10.60 53.25
CA MET A 78 69.78 10.57 51.80
C MET A 78 68.80 11.55 51.10
N LYS A 79 69.25 12.14 49.99
CA LYS A 79 68.56 13.14 49.14
C LYS A 79 67.05 12.87 48.95
N SER A 80 66.23 13.68 49.64
CA SER A 80 64.75 13.66 49.64
C SER A 80 64.12 13.98 48.27
N GLU A 81 64.74 14.85 47.46
CA GLU A 81 64.22 15.20 46.12
C GLU A 81 64.25 14.00 45.15
N ALA A 82 65.39 13.32 45.04
CA ALA A 82 65.59 12.26 44.05
C ALA A 82 64.72 11.01 44.32
N ALA A 83 64.49 10.67 45.59
CA ALA A 83 63.63 9.53 45.95
C ALA A 83 62.15 9.81 45.64
N SER A 84 61.68 11.04 45.87
CA SER A 84 60.31 11.43 45.55
C SER A 84 60.05 11.48 44.03
N THR A 85 61.03 11.97 43.25
CA THR A 85 60.96 11.96 41.78
C THR A 85 61.00 10.53 41.25
N ALA A 86 61.87 9.67 41.79
CA ALA A 86 61.95 8.26 41.39
C ALA A 86 60.65 7.48 41.69
N PHE A 87 60.02 7.70 42.84
CA PHE A 87 58.75 7.06 43.19
C PHE A 87 57.60 7.52 42.29
N THR A 88 57.53 8.84 42.01
CA THR A 88 56.52 9.42 41.11
C THR A 88 56.66 8.90 39.67
N ILE A 89 57.90 8.86 39.15
CA ILE A 89 58.18 8.30 37.82
C ILE A 89 57.85 6.81 37.78
N THR A 90 58.22 6.05 38.81
CA THR A 90 57.92 4.60 38.87
C THR A 90 56.41 4.35 38.89
N ASN A 91 55.64 5.11 39.68
CA ASN A 91 54.18 5.01 39.71
C ASN A 91 53.56 5.38 38.35
N LEU A 92 54.05 6.43 37.69
CA LEU A 92 53.62 6.81 36.35
C LEU A 92 53.90 5.70 35.32
N VAL A 93 55.08 5.08 35.37
CA VAL A 93 55.43 3.97 34.47
C VAL A 93 54.51 2.77 34.72
N ILE A 94 54.23 2.41 35.98
CA ILE A 94 53.32 1.31 36.32
C ILE A 94 51.89 1.62 35.82
N LEU A 95 51.42 2.86 35.99
CA LEU A 95 50.10 3.29 35.52
C LEU A 95 50.02 3.30 33.99
N LEU A 96 51.02 3.83 33.30
CA LEU A 96 51.11 3.82 31.83
C LEU A 96 51.23 2.40 31.27
N ALA A 97 51.98 1.52 31.93
CA ALA A 97 52.09 0.12 31.53
C ALA A 97 50.76 -0.62 31.71
N GLY A 98 50.07 -0.42 32.84
CA GLY A 98 48.75 -1.01 33.10
C GLY A 98 47.68 -0.49 32.14
N LEU A 99 47.64 0.83 31.92
CA LEU A 99 46.72 1.48 30.99
C LEU A 99 47.01 1.08 29.54
N GLY A 100 48.29 1.09 29.14
CA GLY A 100 48.75 0.64 27.84
C GLY A 100 48.38 -0.81 27.58
N TYR A 101 48.55 -1.71 28.55
CA TYR A 101 48.13 -3.10 28.44
C TYR A 101 46.62 -3.25 28.24
N LEU A 102 45.79 -2.48 28.98
CA LEU A 102 44.34 -2.50 28.83
C LEU A 102 43.88 -1.99 27.46
N ILE A 103 44.51 -0.91 26.98
CA ILE A 103 44.23 -0.32 25.66
C ILE A 103 44.65 -1.29 24.55
N MET A 104 45.89 -1.78 24.56
CA MET A 104 46.39 -2.74 23.56
C MET A 104 45.49 -3.98 23.47
N LYS A 105 44.91 -4.42 24.59
CA LYS A 105 44.05 -5.60 24.63
C LYS A 105 42.63 -5.35 24.12
N ASN A 106 42.02 -4.20 24.45
CA ASN A 106 40.59 -3.96 24.17
C ASN A 106 40.33 -3.17 22.88
N LEU A 107 41.22 -2.25 22.50
CA LEU A 107 41.05 -1.35 21.35
C LEU A 107 40.99 -2.07 19.99
N PRO A 108 41.91 -3.00 19.65
CA PRO A 108 41.91 -3.63 18.33
C PRO A 108 40.67 -4.49 18.07
N LYS A 109 40.09 -5.09 19.12
CA LYS A 109 38.88 -5.93 19.00
C LYS A 109 37.67 -5.09 18.58
N SER A 110 37.51 -3.90 19.16
CA SER A 110 36.39 -2.98 18.86
C SER A 110 36.50 -2.38 17.45
N PHE A 111 37.70 -1.95 17.04
CA PHE A 111 37.92 -1.42 15.68
C PHE A 111 37.74 -2.50 14.59
N LYS A 112 38.21 -3.73 14.82
CA LYS A 112 38.04 -4.83 13.88
C LYS A 112 36.57 -5.23 13.71
N SER A 113 35.80 -5.28 14.81
CA SER A 113 34.36 -5.54 14.78
C SER A 113 33.59 -4.46 14.01
N ARG A 114 33.87 -3.19 14.29
CA ARG A 114 33.25 -2.05 13.59
C ARG A 114 33.59 -2.06 12.09
N SER A 115 34.85 -2.29 11.74
CA SER A 115 35.29 -2.37 10.33
C SER A 115 34.62 -3.52 9.60
N ALA A 116 34.52 -4.70 10.22
CA ALA A 116 33.80 -5.85 9.65
C ALA A 116 32.30 -5.56 9.46
N THR A 117 31.69 -4.82 10.40
CA THR A 117 30.28 -4.43 10.31
C THR A 117 30.05 -3.44 9.18
N ILE A 118 30.89 -2.42 9.05
CA ILE A 118 30.82 -1.44 7.97
C ILE A 118 31.00 -2.13 6.61
N GLN A 119 32.00 -3.02 6.49
CA GLN A 119 32.23 -3.76 5.26
C GLN A 119 31.03 -4.65 4.91
N LYS A 120 30.43 -5.33 5.89
CA LYS A 120 29.19 -6.10 5.72
C LYS A 120 28.05 -5.20 5.24
N GLN A 121 27.82 -4.06 5.89
CA GLN A 121 26.75 -3.12 5.52
C GLN A 121 26.94 -2.54 4.11
N ILE A 122 28.18 -2.27 3.68
CA ILE A 122 28.46 -1.81 2.31
C ILE A 122 28.13 -2.90 1.29
N VAL A 123 28.50 -4.15 1.56
CA VAL A 123 28.17 -5.28 0.68
C VAL A 123 26.65 -5.48 0.63
N GLU A 124 25.99 -5.48 1.79
CA GLU A 124 24.54 -5.64 1.91
C GLU A 124 23.76 -4.50 1.21
N ALA A 125 24.22 -3.26 1.34
CA ALA A 125 23.65 -2.12 0.64
C ALA A 125 23.83 -2.24 -0.88
N ARG A 126 24.99 -2.73 -1.36
CA ARG A 126 25.22 -2.99 -2.79
C ARG A 126 24.30 -4.09 -3.31
N THR A 127 24.17 -5.21 -2.59
CA THR A 127 23.28 -6.30 -2.98
C THR A 127 21.81 -5.84 -2.99
N ALA A 128 21.37 -5.12 -1.96
CA ALA A 128 20.02 -4.57 -1.91
C ALA A 128 19.74 -3.60 -3.07
N THR A 129 20.72 -2.75 -3.42
CA THR A 129 20.60 -1.84 -4.58
C THR A 129 20.54 -2.60 -5.90
N GLN A 130 21.33 -3.66 -6.05
CA GLN A 130 21.33 -4.51 -7.25
C GLN A 130 20.00 -5.25 -7.40
N ASP A 131 19.46 -5.80 -6.32
CA ASP A 131 18.15 -6.46 -6.30
C ASP A 131 17.02 -5.48 -6.62
N ALA A 132 17.06 -4.28 -6.04
CA ALA A 132 16.10 -3.22 -6.34
C ALA A 132 16.14 -2.81 -7.82
N LYS A 133 17.34 -2.65 -8.39
CA LYS A 133 17.52 -2.35 -9.83
C LYS A 133 17.01 -3.49 -10.72
N SER A 134 17.27 -4.74 -10.36
CA SER A 134 16.76 -5.91 -11.08
C SER A 134 15.24 -5.97 -11.06
N ARG A 135 14.61 -5.69 -9.91
CA ARG A 135 13.15 -5.60 -9.80
C ARG A 135 12.59 -4.46 -10.64
N LEU A 136 13.23 -3.28 -10.59
CA LEU A 136 12.81 -2.13 -11.39
C LEU A 136 12.83 -2.45 -12.89
N SER A 137 13.94 -2.98 -13.41
CA SER A 137 14.04 -3.33 -14.83
C SER A 137 13.03 -4.41 -15.25
N SER A 138 12.73 -5.36 -14.36
CA SER A 138 11.70 -6.37 -14.61
C SER A 138 10.29 -5.78 -14.69
N VAL A 139 10.00 -4.73 -13.90
CA VAL A 139 8.72 -4.02 -13.93
C VAL A 139 8.63 -3.15 -15.17
N GLU A 140 9.70 -2.42 -15.50
CA GLU A 140 9.78 -1.60 -16.72
C GLU A 140 9.58 -2.46 -17.98
N ALA A 141 10.21 -3.64 -18.06
CA ALA A 141 10.02 -4.57 -19.16
C ALA A 141 8.57 -5.07 -19.25
N ARG A 142 7.91 -5.33 -18.11
CA ARG A 142 6.49 -5.71 -18.08
C ARG A 142 5.59 -4.56 -18.52
N LEU A 143 5.86 -3.33 -18.09
CA LEU A 143 5.10 -2.14 -18.50
C LEU A 143 5.23 -1.90 -19.99
N ALA A 144 6.44 -1.97 -20.55
CA ALA A 144 6.67 -1.83 -21.99
C ALA A 144 5.93 -2.91 -22.81
N LYS A 145 5.83 -4.14 -22.28
CA LYS A 145 5.04 -5.20 -22.91
C LYS A 145 3.54 -4.92 -22.85
N LEU A 146 3.04 -4.43 -21.71
CA LEU A 146 1.62 -4.10 -21.52
C LEU A 146 1.15 -3.02 -22.48
N ASP A 147 1.97 -2.02 -22.79
CA ASP A 147 1.62 -0.99 -23.78
C ASP A 147 1.35 -1.60 -25.17
N GLY A 148 2.18 -2.57 -25.59
CA GLY A 148 1.98 -3.33 -26.82
C GLY A 148 0.74 -4.21 -26.79
N GLU A 149 0.48 -4.90 -25.67
CA GLU A 149 -0.72 -5.72 -25.49
C GLU A 149 -2.01 -4.88 -25.49
N ILE A 150 -2.00 -3.69 -24.89
CA ILE A 150 -3.12 -2.75 -24.90
C ILE A 150 -3.40 -2.25 -26.32
N ALA A 151 -2.35 -1.89 -27.07
CA ALA A 151 -2.50 -1.49 -28.46
C ALA A 151 -3.10 -2.63 -29.31
N ALA A 152 -2.60 -3.86 -29.15
CA ALA A 152 -3.12 -5.04 -29.83
C ALA A 152 -4.59 -5.32 -29.46
N MET A 153 -4.95 -5.24 -28.18
CA MET A 153 -6.34 -5.40 -27.72
C MET A 153 -7.27 -4.35 -28.33
N ARG A 154 -6.83 -3.08 -28.43
CA ARG A 154 -7.62 -2.02 -29.05
C ARG A 154 -7.86 -2.30 -30.52
N THR A 155 -6.81 -2.61 -31.28
CA THR A 155 -6.94 -2.94 -32.70
C THR A 155 -7.82 -4.17 -32.92
N GLN A 156 -7.70 -5.19 -32.06
CA GLN A 156 -8.55 -6.36 -32.12
C GLN A 156 -10.02 -6.03 -31.81
N ALA A 157 -10.28 -5.25 -30.76
CA ALA A 157 -11.63 -4.83 -30.38
C ALA A 157 -12.30 -3.98 -31.48
N GLU A 158 -11.56 -3.10 -32.13
CA GLU A 158 -12.05 -2.31 -33.27
C GLU A 158 -12.39 -3.22 -34.47
N ALA A 159 -11.52 -4.18 -34.80
CA ALA A 159 -11.75 -5.12 -35.90
C ALA A 159 -12.95 -6.04 -35.62
N ASP A 160 -13.06 -6.56 -34.40
CA ASP A 160 -14.17 -7.42 -33.99
C ASP A 160 -15.48 -6.63 -33.89
N GLY A 161 -15.43 -5.39 -33.42
CA GLY A 161 -16.56 -4.46 -33.43
C GLY A 161 -17.09 -4.22 -34.84
N ALA A 162 -16.21 -3.94 -35.81
CA ALA A 162 -16.61 -3.72 -37.20
C ALA A 162 -17.24 -4.97 -37.85
N ARG A 163 -16.69 -6.16 -37.58
CA ARG A 163 -17.25 -7.43 -38.07
C ARG A 163 -18.63 -7.71 -37.47
N GLU A 164 -18.78 -7.48 -36.17
CA GLU A 164 -20.04 -7.73 -35.50
C GLU A 164 -21.11 -6.72 -35.92
N GLU A 165 -20.73 -5.46 -36.15
CA GLU A 165 -21.63 -4.45 -36.71
C GLU A 165 -22.16 -4.89 -38.09
N GLN A 166 -21.30 -5.41 -38.96
CA GLN A 166 -21.72 -5.91 -40.27
C GLN A 166 -22.67 -7.11 -40.14
N ARG A 167 -22.34 -8.07 -39.26
CA ARG A 167 -23.18 -9.26 -39.01
C ARG A 167 -24.54 -8.89 -38.43
N LEU A 168 -24.57 -7.94 -37.50
CA LEU A 168 -25.79 -7.46 -36.87
C LEU A 168 -26.65 -6.69 -37.86
N LYS A 169 -26.06 -5.85 -38.72
CA LYS A 169 -26.78 -5.15 -39.79
C LYS A 169 -27.47 -6.12 -40.74
N SER A 170 -26.78 -7.19 -41.19
CA SER A 170 -27.42 -8.21 -42.04
C SER A 170 -28.53 -8.95 -41.31
N ALA A 171 -28.32 -9.33 -40.04
CA ALA A 171 -29.33 -10.02 -39.25
C ALA A 171 -30.57 -9.15 -39.00
N ILE A 172 -30.38 -7.84 -38.77
CA ILE A 172 -31.48 -6.89 -38.59
C ILE A 172 -32.28 -6.72 -39.88
N GLU A 173 -31.64 -6.64 -41.04
CA GLU A 173 -32.38 -6.52 -42.31
C GLU A 173 -33.16 -7.81 -42.61
N ASP A 174 -32.57 -8.98 -42.39
CA ASP A 174 -33.28 -10.26 -42.53
C ASP A 174 -34.49 -10.35 -41.59
N GLU A 175 -34.31 -9.94 -40.33
CA GLU A 175 -35.38 -9.95 -39.34
C GLU A 175 -36.47 -8.93 -39.67
N LYS A 176 -36.12 -7.74 -40.16
CA LYS A 176 -37.07 -6.76 -40.67
C LYS A 176 -37.91 -7.34 -41.81
N GLN A 177 -37.30 -8.03 -42.76
CA GLN A 177 -38.04 -8.67 -43.85
C GLN A 177 -38.99 -9.76 -43.34
N ARG A 178 -38.57 -10.57 -42.35
CA ARG A 178 -39.44 -11.55 -41.71
C ARG A 178 -40.62 -10.91 -41.00
N ILE A 179 -40.39 -9.84 -40.24
CA ILE A 179 -41.47 -9.10 -39.55
C ILE A 179 -42.46 -8.53 -40.55
N LEU A 180 -41.99 -7.93 -41.64
CA LEU A 180 -42.88 -7.39 -42.69
C LEU A 180 -43.70 -8.49 -43.37
N ALA A 181 -43.09 -9.65 -43.66
CA ALA A 181 -43.79 -10.79 -44.23
C ALA A 181 -44.87 -11.34 -43.28
N ALA A 182 -44.52 -11.52 -42.00
CA ALA A 182 -45.45 -11.99 -40.97
C ALA A 182 -46.62 -11.00 -40.77
N ALA A 183 -46.32 -9.71 -40.63
CA ALA A 183 -47.34 -8.66 -40.52
C ALA A 183 -48.24 -8.61 -41.76
N GLY A 184 -47.67 -8.78 -42.96
CA GLY A 184 -48.44 -8.86 -44.20
C GLY A 184 -49.42 -10.03 -44.22
N GLN A 185 -48.99 -11.22 -43.77
CA GLN A 185 -49.85 -12.40 -43.65
C GLN A 185 -50.94 -12.21 -42.59
N GLU A 186 -50.61 -11.59 -41.46
CA GLU A 186 -51.57 -11.29 -40.40
C GLU A 186 -52.64 -10.27 -40.86
N ILE A 187 -52.22 -9.20 -41.54
CA ILE A 187 -53.16 -8.22 -42.12
C ILE A 187 -54.09 -8.88 -43.13
N GLN A 188 -53.56 -9.75 -44.00
CA GLN A 188 -54.38 -10.44 -44.99
C GLN A 188 -55.40 -11.38 -44.34
N SER A 189 -54.98 -12.17 -43.34
CA SER A 189 -55.89 -13.08 -42.65
C SER A 189 -56.96 -12.32 -41.86
N ALA A 190 -56.58 -11.26 -41.14
CA ALA A 190 -57.51 -10.39 -40.43
C ALA A 190 -58.50 -9.70 -41.39
N THR A 191 -58.02 -9.23 -42.54
CA THR A 191 -58.89 -8.60 -43.57
C THR A 191 -59.90 -9.59 -44.12
N LEU A 192 -59.50 -10.83 -44.39
CA LEU A 192 -60.41 -11.87 -44.87
C LEU A 192 -61.47 -12.21 -43.81
N THR A 193 -61.08 -12.31 -42.54
CA THR A 193 -62.01 -12.51 -41.43
C THR A 193 -63.01 -11.37 -41.32
N ALA A 194 -62.54 -10.11 -41.27
CA ALA A 194 -63.39 -8.93 -41.19
C ALA A 194 -64.37 -8.84 -42.38
N ARG A 195 -63.93 -9.19 -43.60
CA ARG A 195 -64.82 -9.25 -44.78
C ARG A 195 -65.92 -10.30 -44.63
N ARG A 196 -65.60 -11.49 -44.13
CA ARG A 196 -66.60 -12.54 -43.89
C ARG A 196 -67.61 -12.12 -42.83
N GLU A 197 -67.15 -11.49 -41.74
CA GLU A 197 -68.01 -10.95 -40.69
C GLU A 197 -68.97 -9.89 -41.24
N LEU A 198 -68.49 -8.96 -42.08
CA LEU A 198 -69.34 -7.96 -42.74
C LEU A 198 -70.36 -8.59 -43.70
N GLN A 199 -69.96 -9.62 -44.46
CA GLN A 199 -70.88 -10.34 -45.35
C GLN A 199 -71.97 -11.07 -44.56
N GLN A 200 -71.60 -11.73 -43.47
CA GLN A 200 -72.56 -12.40 -42.60
C GLN A 200 -73.54 -11.40 -42.00
N TYR A 201 -73.05 -10.30 -41.44
CA TYR A 201 -73.90 -9.25 -40.87
C TYR A 201 -74.86 -8.65 -41.91
N ALA A 202 -74.39 -8.40 -43.13
CA ALA A 202 -75.23 -7.92 -44.21
C ALA A 202 -76.30 -8.94 -44.63
N ALA A 203 -75.96 -10.23 -44.67
CA ALA A 203 -76.91 -11.30 -44.97
C ALA A 203 -77.99 -11.42 -43.89
N GLU A 204 -77.61 -11.38 -42.61
CA GLU A 204 -78.54 -11.36 -41.47
C GLU A 204 -79.49 -10.16 -41.57
N LEU A 205 -78.97 -8.95 -41.82
CA LEU A 205 -79.80 -7.76 -41.99
C LEU A 205 -80.76 -7.85 -43.18
N ALA A 206 -80.32 -8.43 -44.30
CA ALA A 206 -81.15 -8.63 -45.48
C ALA A 206 -82.28 -9.64 -45.20
N VAL A 207 -82.00 -10.74 -44.51
CA VAL A 207 -83.00 -11.71 -44.07
C VAL A 207 -84.01 -11.06 -43.12
N ASP A 208 -83.55 -10.28 -42.14
CA ASP A 208 -84.43 -9.56 -41.21
C ASP A 208 -85.33 -8.53 -41.92
N GLN A 209 -84.81 -7.85 -42.95
CA GLN A 209 -85.62 -6.93 -43.76
C GLN A 209 -86.61 -7.67 -44.64
N ALA A 210 -86.22 -8.80 -45.25
CA ALA A 210 -87.10 -9.63 -46.05
C ALA A 210 -88.23 -10.21 -45.19
N ALA A 211 -87.92 -10.74 -44.01
CA ALA A 211 -88.89 -11.27 -43.05
C ALA A 211 -89.93 -10.21 -42.64
N ARG A 212 -89.49 -8.96 -42.42
CA ARG A 212 -90.39 -7.83 -42.13
C ARG A 212 -91.29 -7.43 -43.30
N LYS A 213 -90.81 -7.57 -44.53
CA LYS A 213 -91.58 -7.22 -45.75
C LYS A 213 -92.45 -8.37 -46.28
N LEU A 214 -92.28 -9.58 -45.76
CA LEU A 214 -92.99 -10.76 -46.21
C LEU A 214 -94.43 -10.75 -45.66
N VAL A 215 -95.38 -10.39 -46.52
CA VAL A 215 -96.83 -10.47 -46.23
C VAL A 215 -97.36 -11.78 -46.82
N VAL A 216 -97.66 -12.76 -45.97
CA VAL A 216 -98.24 -14.03 -46.41
C VAL A 216 -99.71 -13.82 -46.75
N THR A 217 -100.03 -13.92 -48.04
CA THR A 217 -101.43 -13.93 -48.50
C THR A 217 -101.90 -15.36 -48.77
N PRO A 218 -103.21 -15.65 -48.66
CA PRO A 218 -103.75 -16.99 -48.92
C PRO A 218 -103.48 -17.52 -50.33
N GLU A 219 -103.38 -16.62 -51.31
CA GLU A 219 -103.00 -16.95 -52.69
C GLU A 219 -101.54 -17.41 -52.76
N ALA A 220 -100.61 -16.68 -52.12
CA ALA A 220 -99.19 -17.02 -52.10
C ALA A 220 -98.91 -18.38 -51.42
N ASP A 221 -99.65 -18.71 -50.36
CA ASP A 221 -99.52 -20.00 -49.65
C ASP A 221 -99.90 -21.19 -50.56
N ARG A 222 -100.96 -21.06 -51.37
CA ARG A 222 -101.35 -22.09 -52.34
C ARG A 222 -100.28 -22.32 -53.40
N TYR A 223 -99.65 -21.26 -53.92
CA TYR A 223 -98.53 -21.38 -54.87
C TYR A 223 -97.30 -22.05 -54.24
N LEU A 224 -97.00 -21.77 -52.97
CA LEU A 224 -95.90 -22.41 -52.25
C LEU A 224 -96.15 -23.91 -52.08
N VAL A 225 -97.34 -24.31 -51.60
CA VAL A 225 -97.71 -25.71 -51.39
C VAL A 225 -97.68 -26.49 -52.71
N ALA A 226 -98.21 -25.91 -53.80
CA ALA A 226 -98.17 -26.53 -55.12
C ALA A 226 -96.73 -26.74 -55.62
N GLY A 227 -95.87 -25.73 -55.49
CA GLY A 227 -94.45 -25.83 -55.89
C GLY A 227 -93.64 -26.80 -55.02
N PHE A 228 -93.96 -26.94 -53.74
CA PHE A 228 -93.36 -27.96 -52.87
C PHE A 228 -93.78 -29.37 -53.28
N ALA A 229 -95.07 -29.58 -53.57
CA ALA A 229 -95.58 -30.88 -54.03
C ALA A 229 -94.92 -31.29 -55.37
N GLU A 230 -94.72 -30.34 -56.29
CA GLU A 230 -94.03 -30.58 -57.56
C GLU A 230 -92.55 -30.94 -57.35
N ARG A 231 -91.84 -30.25 -56.46
CA ARG A 231 -90.44 -30.60 -56.11
C ARG A 231 -90.32 -31.97 -55.45
N LEU A 232 -91.24 -32.34 -54.56
CA LEU A 232 -91.28 -33.67 -53.95
C LEU A 232 -91.50 -34.77 -55.01
N LYS A 233 -92.41 -34.52 -55.96
CA LYS A 233 -92.66 -35.43 -57.08
C LYS A 233 -91.45 -35.56 -58.01
N ALA A 234 -90.72 -34.47 -58.25
CA ALA A 234 -89.49 -34.50 -59.05
C ALA A 234 -88.36 -35.26 -58.34
N PHE A 235 -88.21 -35.08 -57.02
CA PHE A 235 -87.21 -35.78 -56.21
C PHE A 235 -87.49 -37.30 -56.16
N GLY A 236 -88.75 -37.70 -55.96
CA GLY A 236 -89.15 -39.12 -55.98
C GLY A 236 -89.12 -39.78 -57.37
N LYS A 237 -88.96 -39.00 -58.45
CA LYS A 237 -88.81 -39.51 -59.82
C LYS A 237 -87.35 -39.73 -60.23
N GLY A 238 -86.38 -39.17 -59.49
CA GLY A 238 -84.95 -39.35 -59.73
C GLY A 238 -84.32 -40.56 -59.02
N GLU A 239 -85.12 -41.33 -58.27
CA GLU A 239 -84.69 -42.48 -57.46
C GLU A 239 -85.19 -43.84 -58.00
N ASN A 240 -85.44 -43.96 -59.32
CA ASN A 240 -85.66 -45.23 -60.03
C ASN A 240 -84.82 -45.30 -61.32
#